data_AF-A0A1I1BGZ7-F1
#
_entry.id   AF-A0A1I1BGZ7-F1
#
_cell.length_a   1.000
_cell.length_b   1.000
_cell.length_c   1.000
_cell.angle_alpha   90.00
_cell.angle_beta   90.00
_cell.angle_gamma   90.00
#
_symmetry.space_group_name_H-M   'P 1'
#
loop_
_entity.id
_entity.type
_entity.pdbx_description
1 polymer ?
#
loop_
_entity_poly.entity_id
_entity_poly.type
_entity_poly.pdbx_seq_one_letter_code
_entity_poly.pdbx_strand_id
1 'polypeptide(L)'
;MNPSTPSPSTRGPQWRRVSLWAVPVALLLVGAIVWASFFSGPRHSASTAEQSSSERAQDPATDDAQADDGASEEPDGSGKGNGASPEGPGGSTDGRKATTALDRSLKRFRAAQRRLAARVSQQLEERTQPVTFRVATFNVLGDSHTGPGGNKPAFYPDASPRMDMAIATLRNNGVDVVGFQEFESTQHNMFASRAGEYSLYPGLSLGTKSVRFNIAWRSAVFSLVEAHTLSVPYAGGSRIEMPVVLLESTATGRRAWFANFHNPADTPSLGNNGRWRAEGAALEVAHLTALHAEDGYPVIVTGDFNERSEIFCRFTAGGVFSAAAGGSTGAACAPPPSMQVDWIFGSTGVAFDGYAVTDTGRASDHAMVQAQATLTEAQ
;
A
#
# COMPACT_ATOMS: atom_id res chain seq x y z
N MET A 1 37.19 38.60 -43.93
CA MET A 1 35.91 39.15 -43.45
C MET A 1 35.17 38.04 -42.73
N ASN A 2 34.92 38.21 -41.43
CA ASN A 2 34.12 37.32 -40.58
C ASN A 2 32.67 37.24 -41.09
N PRO A 3 31.97 36.15 -40.76
CA PRO A 3 30.88 36.34 -39.81
C PRO A 3 30.90 35.33 -38.66
N SER A 4 30.79 35.89 -37.47
CA SER A 4 30.72 35.25 -36.17
C SER A 4 29.37 34.52 -36.00
N THR A 5 29.41 33.26 -35.56
CA THR A 5 28.24 32.52 -35.08
C THR A 5 28.12 32.62 -33.55
N PRO A 6 26.89 32.70 -32.99
CA PRO A 6 26.69 32.96 -31.56
C PRO A 6 26.75 31.69 -30.71
N SER A 7 27.32 31.82 -29.51
CA SER A 7 27.42 30.78 -28.47
C SER A 7 26.05 30.40 -27.88
N PRO A 8 25.84 29.14 -27.45
CA PRO A 8 24.62 28.71 -26.77
C PRO A 8 24.57 29.22 -25.32
N SER A 9 23.42 29.81 -24.94
CA SER A 9 23.15 30.27 -23.58
C SER A 9 22.85 29.09 -22.65
N THR A 10 23.62 28.96 -21.58
CA THR A 10 23.34 28.07 -20.45
C THR A 10 22.27 28.69 -19.55
N ARG A 11 21.02 28.18 -19.61
CA ARG A 11 20.03 28.42 -18.55
C ARG A 11 20.10 27.27 -17.56
N GLY A 12 20.64 27.56 -16.37
CA GLY A 12 20.64 26.62 -15.25
C GLY A 12 19.22 26.36 -14.69
N PRO A 13 19.03 25.27 -13.94
CA PRO A 13 17.74 24.91 -13.35
C PRO A 13 17.30 25.92 -12.29
N GLN A 14 16.08 26.43 -12.44
CA GLN A 14 15.43 27.27 -11.44
C GLN A 14 14.98 26.40 -10.26
N TRP A 15 15.71 26.47 -9.17
CA TRP A 15 15.29 25.92 -7.88
C TRP A 15 14.05 26.70 -7.41
N ARG A 16 12.90 26.02 -7.34
CA ARG A 16 11.72 26.57 -6.66
C ARG A 16 12.08 26.77 -5.19
N ARG A 17 12.23 28.03 -4.77
CA ARG A 17 12.34 28.40 -3.36
C ARG A 17 11.08 27.90 -2.65
N VAL A 18 11.20 26.85 -1.85
CA VAL A 18 10.16 26.47 -0.89
C VAL A 18 10.01 27.67 0.04
N SER A 19 8.82 28.26 0.04
CA SER A 19 8.52 29.49 0.76
C SER A 19 8.66 29.22 2.26
N LEU A 20 9.56 29.96 2.94
CA LEU A 20 9.83 29.90 4.39
C LEU A 20 8.59 30.18 5.28
N TRP A 21 7.43 30.43 4.66
CA TRP A 21 6.13 30.66 5.30
C TRP A 21 5.32 29.38 5.56
N ALA A 22 5.71 28.22 5.01
CA ALA A 22 4.94 26.97 5.20
C ALA A 22 4.94 26.47 6.66
N VAL A 23 6.07 26.63 7.37
CA VAL A 23 6.23 26.20 8.76
C VAL A 23 5.36 27.02 9.75
N PRO A 24 5.34 28.36 9.70
CA PRO A 24 4.46 29.13 10.59
C PRO A 24 2.97 28.92 10.31
N VAL A 25 2.57 28.65 9.05
CA VAL A 25 1.16 28.35 8.71
C VAL A 25 0.73 26.99 9.27
N ALA A 26 1.59 25.97 9.20
CA ALA A 26 1.32 24.67 9.81
C ALA A 26 1.20 24.76 11.34
N LEU A 27 2.06 25.55 12.00
CA LEU A 27 1.98 25.76 13.45
C LEU A 27 0.73 26.54 13.88
N LEU A 28 0.27 27.50 13.08
CA LEU A 28 -1.00 28.22 13.32
C LEU A 28 -2.22 27.31 13.16
N LEU A 29 -2.22 26.41 12.18
CA LEU A 29 -3.30 25.44 11.98
C LEU A 29 -3.40 24.44 13.14
N VAL A 30 -2.27 23.93 13.62
CA VAL A 30 -2.25 23.04 14.80
C VAL A 30 -2.74 23.79 16.05
N GLY A 31 -2.33 25.04 16.24
CA GLY A 31 -2.82 25.89 17.32
C GLY A 31 -4.34 26.12 17.27
N ALA A 32 -4.89 26.35 16.08
CA ALA A 32 -6.33 26.57 15.88
C ALA A 32 -7.17 25.29 16.14
N ILE A 33 -6.68 24.11 15.72
CA ILE A 33 -7.35 22.83 15.96
C ILE A 33 -7.38 22.51 17.46
N VAL A 34 -6.28 22.74 18.17
CA VAL A 34 -6.20 22.55 19.62
C VAL A 34 -7.13 23.54 20.33
N TRP A 35 -7.18 24.80 19.90
CA TRP A 35 -8.07 25.79 20.48
C TRP A 35 -9.56 25.44 20.28
N ALA A 36 -9.95 24.99 19.08
CA ALA A 36 -11.33 24.60 18.77
C ALA A 36 -11.82 23.38 19.58
N SER A 37 -10.91 22.48 19.97
CA SER A 37 -11.24 21.31 20.80
C SER A 37 -11.36 21.66 22.29
N PHE A 38 -10.88 22.81 22.76
CA PHE A 38 -11.11 23.30 24.13
C PHE A 38 -12.45 24.04 24.31
N PHE A 39 -13.05 24.59 23.25
CA PHE A 39 -14.28 25.39 23.34
C PHE A 39 -15.55 24.70 22.80
N SER A 40 -15.41 23.49 22.24
CA SER A 40 -16.55 22.69 21.79
C SER A 40 -17.01 21.74 22.89
N GLY A 41 -17.76 22.27 23.87
CA GLY A 41 -18.44 21.46 24.88
C GLY A 41 -19.58 20.61 24.29
N PRO A 42 -20.08 19.60 25.02
CA PRO A 42 -21.07 18.65 24.49
C PRO A 42 -22.39 19.36 24.22
N ARG A 43 -22.85 19.34 22.97
CA ARG A 43 -24.24 19.71 22.65
C ARG A 43 -25.12 18.50 22.97
N HIS A 44 -25.98 18.65 23.98
CA HIS A 44 -27.14 17.79 24.15
C HIS A 44 -28.10 18.03 22.97
N SER A 45 -28.17 17.08 22.04
CA SER A 45 -29.22 17.05 21.03
C SER A 45 -30.45 16.37 21.62
N ALA A 46 -31.49 17.17 21.85
CA ALA A 46 -32.83 16.69 22.15
C ALA A 46 -33.39 15.94 20.93
N SER A 47 -33.91 14.74 21.18
CA SER A 47 -34.68 13.94 20.23
C SER A 47 -36.09 14.51 20.07
N THR A 48 -36.49 14.84 18.85
CA THR A 48 -37.90 14.88 18.46
C THR A 48 -38.21 13.61 17.67
N ALA A 49 -39.14 12.84 18.21
CA ALA A 49 -39.67 11.63 17.63
C ALA A 49 -40.60 11.96 16.45
N GLU A 50 -40.49 11.19 15.38
CA GLU A 50 -41.60 10.88 14.49
C GLU A 50 -41.75 9.37 14.38
N GLN A 51 -42.99 8.94 14.60
CA GLN A 51 -43.44 7.57 14.63
C GLN A 51 -43.55 7.00 13.20
N SER A 52 -43.14 5.75 13.03
CA SER A 52 -43.88 4.81 12.20
C SER A 52 -43.69 3.38 12.72
N SER A 53 -44.77 2.84 13.26
CA SER A 53 -45.14 1.41 13.31
C SER A 53 -44.95 0.76 11.92
N SER A 54 -44.76 -0.54 11.70
CA SER A 54 -45.04 -1.80 12.40
C SER A 54 -44.16 -2.87 11.72
N GLU A 55 -43.67 -3.91 12.39
CA GLU A 55 -44.32 -5.22 12.42
C GLU A 55 -43.55 -6.19 13.32
N ARG A 56 -44.25 -7.25 13.69
CA ARG A 56 -44.16 -8.05 14.91
C ARG A 56 -43.84 -9.51 14.55
N ALA A 57 -42.80 -10.09 15.13
CA ALA A 57 -42.66 -11.53 15.37
C ALA A 57 -41.54 -11.70 16.43
N GLN A 58 -41.89 -11.80 17.72
CA GLN A 58 -42.08 -13.06 18.47
C GLN A 58 -40.80 -13.90 18.63
N ASP A 59 -40.07 -13.64 19.73
CA ASP A 59 -39.29 -14.65 20.45
C ASP A 59 -40.22 -15.66 21.14
N PRO A 60 -39.69 -16.82 21.57
CA PRO A 60 -39.31 -16.88 22.99
C PRO A 60 -38.05 -17.72 23.32
N ALA A 61 -37.39 -17.28 24.41
CA ALA A 61 -36.85 -18.10 25.53
C ALA A 61 -35.63 -19.00 25.30
N THR A 62 -34.72 -19.26 26.24
CA THR A 62 -34.28 -18.73 27.56
C THR A 62 -32.98 -19.49 27.91
N ASP A 63 -32.33 -19.07 29.01
CA ASP A 63 -31.32 -19.77 29.85
C ASP A 63 -29.88 -19.26 29.65
N ASP A 64 -29.32 -18.46 30.56
CA ASP A 64 -29.01 -18.64 31.99
C ASP A 64 -27.55 -19.05 32.21
N ALA A 65 -26.81 -18.18 32.93
CA ALA A 65 -25.57 -18.34 33.71
C ALA A 65 -24.76 -17.04 33.58
N GLN A 66 -24.87 -16.03 34.45
CA GLN A 66 -24.72 -15.98 35.91
C GLN A 66 -23.29 -16.29 36.41
N ALA A 67 -22.53 -15.22 36.65
CA ALA A 67 -21.55 -15.00 37.73
C ALA A 67 -21.04 -13.54 37.57
N ASP A 68 -21.40 -12.59 38.45
CA ASP A 68 -20.72 -12.25 39.73
C ASP A 68 -19.21 -11.96 39.52
N ASP A 69 -18.60 -10.86 39.96
CA ASP A 69 -18.84 -9.85 41.00
C ASP A 69 -18.15 -8.54 40.55
N GLY A 70 -18.68 -7.33 40.77
CA GLY A 70 -18.56 -6.57 42.03
C GLY A 70 -17.34 -5.63 42.01
N ALA A 71 -17.36 -4.34 42.34
CA ALA A 71 -18.39 -3.44 42.84
C ALA A 71 -17.90 -1.99 42.57
N SER A 72 -18.82 -1.10 42.21
CA SER A 72 -18.63 0.36 42.22
C SER A 72 -19.77 0.95 43.03
N GLU A 73 -19.49 1.36 44.27
CA GLU A 73 -20.39 2.15 45.09
C GLU A 73 -20.08 3.64 44.91
N GLU A 74 -21.06 4.38 44.42
CA GLU A 74 -21.26 5.79 44.78
C GLU A 74 -22.25 5.88 45.95
N PRO A 75 -22.09 6.85 46.87
CA PRO A 75 -23.03 7.07 47.96
C PRO A 75 -24.01 8.22 47.65
N ASP A 76 -25.21 8.11 48.21
CA ASP A 76 -26.20 9.19 48.26
C ASP A 76 -26.80 9.31 49.68
N GLY A 77 -27.22 10.52 50.06
CA GLY A 77 -28.29 10.69 51.05
C GLY A 77 -27.98 11.11 52.50
N SER A 78 -27.71 12.41 52.68
CA SER A 78 -28.31 13.34 53.68
C SER A 78 -28.70 12.89 55.11
N GLY A 79 -28.17 13.62 56.11
CA GLY A 79 -28.75 13.72 57.47
C GLY A 79 -28.33 15.01 58.18
N LYS A 80 -29.31 15.87 58.48
CA LYS A 80 -29.21 17.22 59.09
C LYS A 80 -28.72 17.23 60.55
N GLY A 81 -28.01 18.29 60.94
CA GLY A 81 -27.79 18.66 62.34
C GLY A 81 -27.28 20.10 62.49
N ASN A 82 -28.15 21.00 62.95
CA ASN A 82 -27.87 22.41 63.27
C ASN A 82 -27.00 22.53 64.54
N GLY A 83 -26.04 23.45 64.54
CA GLY A 83 -25.34 23.94 65.72
C GLY A 83 -24.53 25.20 65.41
N ALA A 84 -24.93 26.32 66.00
CA ALA A 84 -24.41 27.65 65.75
C ALA A 84 -23.31 28.09 66.73
N SER A 85 -22.49 29.03 66.26
CA SER A 85 -21.64 30.00 66.98
C SER A 85 -20.19 29.59 67.35
N PRO A 86 -19.26 30.56 67.55
CA PRO A 86 -18.92 31.70 66.69
C PRO A 86 -17.39 31.86 66.44
N GLU A 87 -17.06 32.67 65.44
CA GLU A 87 -15.81 33.42 65.19
C GLU A 87 -14.42 32.87 65.59
N GLY A 88 -13.62 32.60 64.55
CA GLY A 88 -12.16 32.69 64.60
C GLY A 88 -11.63 33.09 63.21
N PRO A 89 -10.78 34.14 63.07
CA PRO A 89 -10.24 34.54 61.77
C PRO A 89 -9.09 33.59 61.40
N GLY A 90 -9.37 32.58 60.58
CA GLY A 90 -8.42 31.48 60.32
C GLY A 90 -8.44 30.94 58.88
N GLY A 91 -7.79 31.66 57.97
CA GLY A 91 -6.95 31.11 56.90
C GLY A 91 -7.50 30.09 55.88
N SER A 92 -7.79 30.57 54.67
CA SER A 92 -7.32 30.03 53.38
C SER A 92 -7.22 28.48 53.21
N THR A 93 -8.32 27.73 53.38
CA THR A 93 -8.34 26.28 53.08
C THR A 93 -8.82 25.94 51.66
N ASP A 94 -9.56 26.84 51.00
CA ASP A 94 -10.15 26.57 49.67
C ASP A 94 -9.13 26.66 48.53
N GLY A 95 -8.18 27.60 48.62
CA GLY A 95 -7.08 27.72 47.66
C GLY A 95 -6.16 26.49 47.62
N ARG A 96 -5.97 25.80 48.76
CA ARG A 96 -5.13 24.59 48.87
C ARG A 96 -5.76 23.35 48.22
N LYS A 97 -7.09 23.22 48.22
CA LYS A 97 -7.79 22.11 47.55
C LYS A 97 -7.82 22.30 46.03
N ALA A 98 -8.03 23.52 45.56
CA ALA A 98 -7.99 23.85 44.14
C ALA A 98 -6.58 23.63 43.53
N THR A 99 -5.51 24.03 44.23
CA THR A 99 -4.13 23.81 43.75
C THR A 99 -3.74 22.34 43.69
N THR A 100 -4.15 21.52 44.68
CA THR A 100 -3.88 20.08 44.68
C THR A 100 -4.65 19.32 43.59
N ALA A 101 -5.86 19.76 43.24
CA ALA A 101 -6.61 19.22 42.10
C ALA A 101 -5.95 19.57 40.76
N LEU A 102 -5.52 20.82 40.58
CA LEU A 102 -4.80 21.27 39.39
C LEU A 102 -3.46 20.53 39.22
N ASP A 103 -2.67 20.37 40.28
CA ASP A 103 -1.40 19.65 40.25
C ASP A 103 -1.58 18.18 39.86
N ARG A 104 -2.63 17.52 40.37
CA ARG A 104 -2.96 16.15 39.96
C ARG A 104 -3.34 16.07 38.48
N SER A 105 -4.12 17.03 37.99
CA SER A 105 -4.49 17.13 36.57
C SER A 105 -3.26 17.31 35.68
N LEU A 106 -2.37 18.25 36.02
CA LEU A 106 -1.13 18.50 35.28
C LEU A 106 -0.19 17.29 35.29
N LYS A 107 -0.07 16.58 36.42
CA LYS A 107 0.71 15.33 36.51
C LYS A 107 0.15 14.25 35.59
N ARG A 108 -1.18 14.05 35.58
CA ARG A 108 -1.86 13.09 34.70
C ARG A 108 -1.67 13.45 33.23
N PHE A 109 -1.84 14.72 32.87
CA PHE A 109 -1.62 15.22 31.51
C PHE A 109 -0.19 14.98 31.03
N ARG A 110 0.82 15.36 31.83
CA ARG A 110 2.24 15.11 31.51
C ARG A 110 2.57 13.62 31.41
N ALA A 111 1.93 12.76 32.22
CA ALA A 111 2.10 11.32 32.12
C ALA A 111 1.47 10.78 30.83
N ALA A 112 0.29 11.25 30.45
CA ALA A 112 -0.37 10.90 29.20
C ALA A 112 0.46 11.34 27.98
N GLN A 113 0.97 12.58 27.97
CA GLN A 113 1.85 13.08 26.91
C GLN A 113 3.12 12.24 26.78
N ARG A 114 3.77 11.86 27.89
CA ARG A 114 4.96 10.99 27.86
C ARG A 114 4.66 9.60 27.31
N ARG A 115 3.51 9.01 27.66
CA ARG A 115 3.08 7.72 27.11
C ARG A 115 2.81 7.81 25.62
N LEU A 116 2.17 8.87 25.15
CA LEU A 116 1.95 9.10 23.73
C LEU A 116 3.28 9.26 22.99
N ALA A 117 4.19 10.09 23.50
CA ALA A 117 5.51 10.28 22.92
C ALA A 117 6.29 8.95 22.82
N ALA A 118 6.29 8.14 23.89
CA ALA A 118 6.95 6.83 23.87
C ALA A 118 6.35 5.88 22.83
N ARG A 119 5.02 5.83 22.69
CA ARG A 119 4.35 5.01 21.67
C ARG A 119 4.69 5.47 20.25
N VAL A 120 4.69 6.78 20.02
CA VAL A 120 5.05 7.35 18.71
C VAL A 120 6.51 7.02 18.39
N SER A 121 7.43 7.20 19.34
CA SER A 121 8.84 6.83 19.15
C SER A 121 9.02 5.35 18.82
N GLN A 122 8.34 4.46 19.55
CA GLN A 122 8.38 3.02 19.29
C GLN A 122 7.84 2.69 17.89
N GLN A 123 6.70 3.25 17.49
CA GLN A 123 6.13 3.02 16.16
C GLN A 123 7.05 3.53 15.04
N LEU A 124 7.74 4.65 15.26
CA LEU A 124 8.72 5.16 14.30
C LEU A 124 9.92 4.23 14.19
N GLU A 125 10.43 3.74 15.31
CA GLU A 125 11.56 2.79 15.35
C GLU A 125 11.21 1.43 14.71
N GLU A 126 9.99 0.95 14.90
CA GLU A 126 9.49 -0.25 14.20
C GLU A 126 9.42 -0.01 12.69
N ARG A 127 8.89 1.14 12.26
CA ARG A 127 8.74 1.48 10.83
C ARG A 127 10.05 1.74 10.09
N THR A 128 11.14 2.01 10.79
CA THR A 128 12.48 2.12 10.19
C THR A 128 13.19 0.77 10.09
N GLN A 129 12.70 -0.27 10.77
CA GLN A 129 13.29 -1.60 10.64
C GLN A 129 13.22 -2.10 9.20
N PRO A 130 14.30 -2.74 8.69
CA PRO A 130 14.27 -3.39 7.41
C PRO A 130 13.18 -4.47 7.35
N VAL A 131 12.55 -4.60 6.19
CA VAL A 131 11.60 -5.69 5.91
C VAL A 131 12.10 -6.45 4.71
N THR A 132 12.38 -7.74 4.90
CA THR A 132 12.82 -8.64 3.84
C THR A 132 11.70 -9.60 3.48
N PHE A 133 11.43 -9.75 2.19
CA PHE A 133 10.39 -10.63 1.66
C PHE A 133 10.74 -11.05 0.24
N ARG A 134 10.03 -12.04 -0.30
CA ARG A 134 10.18 -12.51 -1.67
C ARG A 134 9.14 -11.89 -2.58
N VAL A 135 9.58 -11.24 -3.64
CA VAL A 135 8.72 -10.68 -4.69
C VAL A 135 8.88 -11.48 -5.99
N ALA A 136 7.79 -11.65 -6.73
CA ALA A 136 7.80 -12.30 -8.04
C ALA A 136 6.95 -11.55 -9.07
N THR A 137 7.24 -11.80 -10.35
CA THR A 137 6.33 -11.52 -11.47
C THR A 137 6.06 -12.83 -12.21
N PHE A 138 4.81 -13.07 -12.58
CA PHE A 138 4.41 -14.33 -13.20
C PHE A 138 3.24 -14.14 -14.17
N ASN A 139 3.52 -14.18 -15.47
CA ASN A 139 2.50 -14.39 -16.48
C ASN A 139 2.05 -15.85 -16.41
N VAL A 140 0.79 -16.09 -16.06
CA VAL A 140 0.28 -17.45 -15.75
C VAL A 140 -0.38 -18.13 -16.95
N LEU A 141 -0.22 -17.57 -18.16
CA LEU A 141 -0.83 -18.01 -19.41
C LEU A 141 -2.36 -18.11 -19.30
N GLY A 142 -3.07 -17.16 -19.91
CA GLY A 142 -4.53 -17.07 -19.82
C GLY A 142 -5.25 -18.37 -20.16
N ASP A 143 -6.34 -18.69 -19.47
CA ASP A 143 -7.16 -19.88 -19.74
C ASP A 143 -7.61 -19.94 -21.21
N SER A 144 -7.92 -18.78 -21.81
CA SER A 144 -8.25 -18.65 -23.23
C SER A 144 -7.16 -19.15 -24.19
N HIS A 145 -5.90 -19.25 -23.77
CA HIS A 145 -4.83 -19.83 -24.60
C HIS A 145 -4.86 -21.36 -24.63
N THR A 146 -5.39 -22.00 -23.59
CA THR A 146 -5.38 -23.47 -23.42
C THR A 146 -6.75 -24.10 -23.55
N GLY A 147 -7.83 -23.34 -23.30
CA GLY A 147 -9.20 -23.80 -23.42
C GLY A 147 -9.67 -23.96 -24.88
N PRO A 148 -10.95 -24.30 -25.09
CA PRO A 148 -11.53 -24.48 -26.42
C PRO A 148 -11.32 -23.26 -27.33
N GLY A 149 -10.70 -23.47 -28.50
CA GLY A 149 -10.38 -22.40 -29.45
C GLY A 149 -9.06 -21.65 -29.16
N GLY A 150 -8.35 -22.03 -28.09
CA GLY A 150 -7.05 -21.49 -27.76
C GLY A 150 -5.95 -21.91 -28.74
N ASN A 151 -4.84 -21.17 -28.74
CA ASN A 151 -3.70 -21.40 -29.64
C ASN A 151 -2.61 -22.31 -29.05
N LYS A 152 -2.71 -22.73 -27.78
CA LYS A 152 -1.73 -23.59 -27.12
C LYS A 152 -2.29 -24.86 -26.42
N PRO A 153 -3.46 -25.43 -26.78
CA PRO A 153 -4.04 -26.59 -26.07
C PRO A 153 -3.21 -27.87 -26.22
N ALA A 154 -2.37 -27.98 -27.25
CA ALA A 154 -1.51 -29.16 -27.45
C ALA A 154 -0.26 -29.17 -26.56
N PHE A 155 0.17 -28.00 -26.06
CA PHE A 155 1.44 -27.83 -25.34
C PHE A 155 1.22 -27.72 -23.83
N TYR A 156 0.11 -27.13 -23.42
CA TYR A 156 -0.18 -26.84 -22.02
C TYR A 156 -1.50 -27.50 -21.60
N PRO A 157 -1.60 -28.00 -20.35
CA PRO A 157 -2.88 -28.46 -19.80
C PRO A 157 -3.92 -27.32 -19.72
N ASP A 158 -5.16 -27.68 -19.44
CA ASP A 158 -6.21 -26.71 -19.10
C ASP A 158 -5.84 -25.87 -17.86
N ALA A 159 -6.55 -24.77 -17.63
CA ALA A 159 -6.23 -23.84 -16.54
C ALA A 159 -6.19 -24.47 -15.15
N SER A 160 -7.01 -25.49 -14.86
CA SER A 160 -7.09 -26.05 -13.50
C SER A 160 -5.78 -26.72 -13.06
N PRO A 161 -5.21 -27.71 -13.78
CA PRO A 161 -3.90 -28.25 -13.44
C PRO A 161 -2.78 -27.20 -13.45
N ARG A 162 -2.84 -26.24 -14.39
CA ARG A 162 -1.83 -25.17 -14.45
C ARG A 162 -1.88 -24.24 -13.26
N MET A 163 -3.08 -23.94 -12.75
CA MET A 163 -3.23 -23.14 -11.55
C MET A 163 -2.69 -23.86 -10.32
N ASP A 164 -2.90 -25.18 -10.21
CA ASP A 164 -2.29 -25.97 -9.12
C ASP A 164 -0.75 -25.92 -9.19
N MET A 165 -0.18 -26.04 -10.40
CA MET A 165 1.26 -25.90 -10.61
C MET A 165 1.76 -24.48 -10.31
N ALA A 166 1.03 -23.43 -10.72
CA ALA A 166 1.40 -22.05 -10.46
C ALA A 166 1.42 -21.75 -8.95
N ILE A 167 0.40 -22.18 -8.21
CA ILE A 167 0.33 -22.06 -6.76
C ILE A 167 1.47 -22.85 -6.09
N ALA A 168 1.74 -24.08 -6.55
CA ALA A 168 2.85 -24.87 -6.05
C ALA A 168 4.20 -24.16 -6.28
N THR A 169 4.41 -23.55 -7.45
CA THR A 169 5.59 -22.74 -7.75
C THR A 169 5.76 -21.59 -6.75
N LEU A 170 4.69 -20.84 -6.46
CA LEU A 170 4.75 -19.74 -5.48
C LEU A 170 5.08 -20.24 -4.07
N ARG A 171 4.47 -21.35 -3.64
CA ARG A 171 4.69 -21.95 -2.31
C ARG A 171 6.10 -22.52 -2.16
N ASN A 172 6.56 -23.28 -3.14
CA ASN A 172 7.92 -23.87 -3.16
C ASN A 172 9.00 -22.79 -3.18
N ASN A 173 8.66 -21.64 -3.78
CA ASN A 173 9.51 -20.47 -3.81
C ASN A 173 9.07 -19.41 -2.80
N GLY A 174 8.41 -19.78 -1.69
CA GLY A 174 8.09 -18.89 -0.56
C GLY A 174 7.79 -17.44 -0.96
N VAL A 175 6.95 -17.24 -1.99
CA VAL A 175 6.68 -15.92 -2.55
C VAL A 175 5.72 -15.19 -1.63
N ASP A 176 6.09 -13.96 -1.24
CA ASP A 176 5.27 -13.15 -0.35
C ASP A 176 4.39 -12.17 -1.12
N VAL A 177 4.89 -11.61 -2.22
CA VAL A 177 4.14 -10.72 -3.12
C VAL A 177 4.39 -11.12 -4.57
N VAL A 178 3.35 -11.21 -5.39
CA VAL A 178 3.47 -11.53 -6.83
C VAL A 178 2.57 -10.64 -7.68
N GLY A 179 3.11 -10.12 -8.78
CA GLY A 179 2.33 -9.58 -9.89
C GLY A 179 1.98 -10.68 -10.89
N PHE A 180 0.70 -10.88 -11.16
CA PHE A 180 0.19 -11.80 -12.17
C PHE A 180 -0.20 -11.10 -13.46
N GLN A 181 0.17 -11.69 -14.59
CA GLN A 181 -0.29 -11.29 -15.92
C GLN A 181 -1.08 -12.42 -16.59
N GLU A 182 -2.00 -12.06 -17.48
CA GLU A 182 -2.95 -12.99 -18.13
C GLU A 182 -3.83 -13.79 -17.18
N PHE A 183 -4.03 -13.31 -15.96
CA PHE A 183 -4.82 -13.99 -14.94
C PHE A 183 -6.32 -13.88 -15.19
N GLU A 184 -6.89 -14.76 -15.99
CA GLU A 184 -8.31 -14.67 -16.37
C GLU A 184 -9.26 -15.03 -15.22
N SER A 185 -10.55 -14.67 -15.35
CA SER A 185 -11.54 -14.86 -14.28
C SER A 185 -11.65 -16.30 -13.76
N THR A 186 -11.50 -17.29 -14.65
CA THR A 186 -11.51 -18.72 -14.26
C THR A 186 -10.31 -19.05 -13.37
N GLN A 187 -9.13 -18.61 -13.78
CA GLN A 187 -7.88 -18.73 -13.03
C GLN A 187 -7.91 -17.96 -11.70
N HIS A 188 -8.48 -16.75 -11.68
CA HIS A 188 -8.75 -15.99 -10.46
C HIS A 188 -9.56 -16.80 -9.45
N ASN A 189 -10.68 -17.38 -9.88
CA ASN A 189 -11.55 -18.14 -8.99
C ASN A 189 -10.86 -19.39 -8.46
N MET A 190 -10.10 -20.09 -9.31
CA MET A 190 -9.29 -21.24 -8.90
C MET A 190 -8.26 -20.83 -7.85
N PHE A 191 -7.49 -19.78 -8.11
CA PHE A 191 -6.48 -19.27 -7.17
C PHE A 191 -7.11 -18.85 -5.84
N ALA A 192 -8.15 -18.03 -5.86
CA ALA A 192 -8.84 -17.58 -4.65
C ALA A 192 -9.37 -18.75 -3.81
N SER A 193 -9.83 -19.83 -4.45
CA SER A 193 -10.31 -21.03 -3.75
C SER A 193 -9.20 -21.93 -3.19
N ARG A 194 -7.98 -21.88 -3.76
CA ARG A 194 -6.89 -22.84 -3.48
C ARG A 194 -5.69 -22.23 -2.76
N ALA A 195 -5.57 -20.90 -2.79
CA ALA A 195 -4.46 -20.12 -2.27
C ALA A 195 -4.95 -19.02 -1.31
N GLY A 196 -5.83 -19.40 -0.37
CA GLY A 196 -6.46 -18.49 0.60
C GLY A 196 -5.49 -17.79 1.55
N GLU A 197 -4.22 -18.17 1.55
CA GLU A 197 -3.17 -17.42 2.25
C GLU A 197 -2.78 -16.10 1.55
N TYR A 198 -3.21 -15.89 0.30
CA TYR A 198 -2.98 -14.67 -0.47
C TYR A 198 -4.24 -13.81 -0.55
N SER A 199 -4.09 -12.52 -0.28
CA SER A 199 -5.03 -11.49 -0.69
C SER A 199 -4.76 -11.05 -2.13
N LEU A 200 -5.76 -10.48 -2.81
CA LEU A 200 -5.70 -10.11 -4.22
C LEU A 200 -6.26 -8.70 -4.45
N TYR A 201 -5.65 -7.97 -5.39
CA TYR A 201 -6.21 -6.75 -5.98
C TYR A 201 -5.83 -6.64 -7.47
N PRO A 202 -6.75 -6.24 -8.37
CA PRO A 202 -8.12 -5.79 -8.11
C PRO A 202 -9.13 -6.94 -8.01
N GLY A 203 -8.69 -8.19 -8.14
CA GLY A 203 -9.58 -9.34 -8.27
C GLY A 203 -10.54 -9.16 -9.44
N LEU A 204 -11.83 -9.40 -9.20
CA LEU A 204 -12.89 -9.20 -10.20
C LEU A 204 -13.55 -7.80 -10.16
N SER A 205 -13.12 -6.91 -9.26
CA SER A 205 -13.81 -5.63 -9.01
C SER A 205 -13.79 -4.66 -10.21
N LEU A 206 -12.81 -4.80 -11.11
CA LEU A 206 -12.64 -3.98 -12.31
C LEU A 206 -13.01 -4.72 -13.61
N GLY A 207 -13.70 -5.86 -13.50
CA GLY A 207 -14.17 -6.64 -14.63
C GLY A 207 -13.12 -7.52 -15.31
N THR A 208 -13.53 -8.15 -16.41
CA THR A 208 -12.79 -9.25 -17.07
C THR A 208 -11.51 -8.81 -17.80
N LYS A 209 -11.35 -7.52 -18.09
CA LYS A 209 -10.12 -7.01 -18.69
C LYS A 209 -9.03 -6.81 -17.64
N SER A 210 -9.36 -6.15 -16.55
CA SER A 210 -8.40 -5.80 -15.49
C SER A 210 -8.08 -6.96 -14.56
N VAL A 211 -8.94 -7.97 -14.41
CA VAL A 211 -8.59 -9.19 -13.65
C VAL A 211 -7.32 -9.86 -14.19
N ARG A 212 -7.00 -9.68 -15.48
CA ARG A 212 -5.77 -10.21 -16.10
C ARG A 212 -4.49 -9.67 -15.46
N PHE A 213 -4.59 -8.61 -14.65
CA PHE A 213 -3.49 -7.98 -13.94
C PHE A 213 -3.85 -7.94 -12.46
N ASN A 214 -3.27 -8.85 -11.68
CA ASN A 214 -3.50 -8.90 -10.24
C ASN A 214 -2.20 -8.79 -9.46
N ILE A 215 -2.24 -8.17 -8.30
CA ILE A 215 -1.19 -8.28 -7.28
C ILE A 215 -1.75 -9.20 -6.20
N ALA A 216 -1.02 -10.25 -5.89
CA ALA A 216 -1.32 -11.13 -4.77
C ALA A 216 -0.25 -11.00 -3.68
N TRP A 217 -0.65 -10.96 -2.42
CA TRP A 217 0.29 -10.91 -1.29
C TRP A 217 -0.15 -11.81 -0.14
N ARG A 218 0.81 -12.40 0.57
CA ARG A 218 0.53 -13.18 1.78
C ARG A 218 -0.04 -12.26 2.86
N SER A 219 -1.26 -12.53 3.29
CA SER A 219 -1.95 -11.70 4.29
C SER A 219 -1.26 -11.72 5.67
N ALA A 220 -0.44 -12.76 5.93
CA ALA A 220 0.37 -12.85 7.14
C ALA A 220 1.58 -11.89 7.13
N VAL A 221 2.03 -11.43 5.96
CA VAL A 221 3.21 -10.58 5.79
C VAL A 221 2.82 -9.14 5.54
N PHE A 222 1.74 -8.93 4.78
CA PHE A 222 1.30 -7.61 4.37
C PHE A 222 -0.21 -7.42 4.55
N SER A 223 -0.59 -6.20 4.91
CA SER A 223 -1.96 -5.71 4.90
C SER A 223 -2.12 -4.60 3.86
N LEU A 224 -3.29 -4.52 3.23
CA LEU A 224 -3.61 -3.46 2.28
C LEU A 224 -3.89 -2.15 3.04
N VAL A 225 -3.22 -1.08 2.64
CA VAL A 225 -3.47 0.28 3.14
C VAL A 225 -4.31 1.06 2.14
N GLU A 226 -3.90 1.02 0.88
CA GLU A 226 -4.49 1.81 -0.20
C GLU A 226 -4.37 1.06 -1.52
N ALA A 227 -5.32 1.29 -2.42
CA ALA A 227 -5.31 0.71 -3.75
C ALA A 227 -5.88 1.69 -4.78
N HIS A 228 -5.22 1.77 -5.92
CA HIS A 228 -5.69 2.49 -7.10
C HIS A 228 -5.27 1.76 -8.37
N THR A 229 -5.54 2.36 -9.51
CA THR A 229 -5.09 1.86 -10.80
C THR A 229 -4.39 2.93 -11.60
N LEU A 230 -3.55 2.47 -12.53
CA LEU A 230 -3.03 3.28 -13.61
C LEU A 230 -3.69 2.81 -14.91
N SER A 231 -4.26 3.76 -15.65
CA SER A 231 -4.81 3.52 -16.98
C SER A 231 -3.65 3.42 -17.98
N VAL A 232 -3.36 2.24 -18.53
CA VAL A 232 -2.21 1.99 -19.41
C VAL A 232 -2.70 1.63 -20.83
N PRO A 233 -2.10 2.20 -21.90
CA PRO A 233 -2.42 1.79 -23.28
C PRO A 233 -2.01 0.34 -23.53
N TYR A 234 -2.96 -0.44 -24.03
CA TYR A 234 -2.79 -1.82 -24.44
C TYR A 234 -2.81 -1.94 -25.97
N ALA A 235 -3.03 -3.15 -26.50
CA ALA A 235 -3.06 -3.40 -27.93
C ALA A 235 -4.09 -2.50 -28.64
N GLY A 236 -3.68 -1.89 -29.75
CA GLY A 236 -4.50 -0.94 -30.52
C GLY A 236 -4.79 0.40 -29.81
N GLY A 237 -4.14 0.70 -28.69
CA GLY A 237 -4.28 1.96 -27.96
C GLY A 237 -5.47 2.02 -27.00
N SER A 238 -6.23 0.92 -26.87
CA SER A 238 -7.27 0.82 -25.83
C SER A 238 -6.64 0.86 -24.46
N ARG A 239 -7.22 1.61 -23.52
CA ARG A 239 -6.67 1.71 -22.16
C ARG A 239 -7.25 0.65 -21.25
N ILE A 240 -6.41 0.07 -20.40
CA ILE A 240 -6.83 -0.86 -19.36
C ILE A 240 -6.27 -0.41 -18.01
N GLU A 241 -7.08 -0.53 -16.97
CA GLU A 241 -6.69 -0.21 -15.60
C GLU A 241 -5.84 -1.35 -15.03
N MET A 242 -4.62 -1.03 -14.61
CA MET A 242 -3.66 -1.96 -14.00
C MET A 242 -3.36 -1.56 -12.55
N PRO A 243 -3.17 -2.53 -11.63
CA PRO A 243 -3.17 -2.26 -10.19
C PRO A 243 -1.91 -1.58 -9.67
N VAL A 244 -2.13 -0.68 -8.71
CA VAL A 244 -1.10 -0.09 -7.83
C VAL A 244 -1.63 -0.13 -6.39
N VAL A 245 -0.90 -0.72 -5.46
CA VAL A 245 -1.35 -0.92 -4.07
C VAL A 245 -0.28 -0.53 -3.05
N LEU A 246 -0.68 0.13 -1.97
CA LEU A 246 0.17 0.40 -0.82
C LEU A 246 -0.04 -0.73 0.17
N LEU A 247 1.03 -1.47 0.45
CA LEU A 247 1.00 -2.53 1.45
C LEU A 247 1.81 -2.11 2.68
N GLU A 248 1.33 -2.49 3.85
CA GLU A 248 2.00 -2.32 5.14
C GLU A 248 2.42 -3.69 5.69
N SER A 249 3.71 -3.83 6.01
CA SER A 249 4.23 -5.02 6.68
C SER A 249 3.56 -5.20 8.04
N THR A 250 3.01 -6.38 8.28
CA THR A 250 2.36 -6.74 9.55
C THR A 250 3.36 -6.83 10.70
N ALA A 251 4.65 -7.04 10.41
CA ALA A 251 5.70 -7.21 11.40
C ALA A 251 6.28 -5.88 11.90
N THR A 252 6.38 -4.86 11.04
CA THR A 252 7.09 -3.61 11.34
C THR A 252 6.26 -2.35 11.11
N GLY A 253 5.07 -2.46 10.50
CA GLY A 253 4.27 -1.31 10.08
C GLY A 253 4.88 -0.53 8.92
N ARG A 254 5.95 -1.04 8.31
CA ARG A 254 6.64 -0.38 7.20
C ARG A 254 5.90 -0.56 5.89
N ARG A 255 5.86 0.49 5.06
CA ARG A 255 5.05 0.55 3.85
C ARG A 255 5.88 0.59 2.57
N ALA A 256 5.33 0.00 1.51
CA ALA A 256 5.82 0.12 0.15
C ALA A 256 4.67 0.04 -0.85
N TRP A 257 4.81 0.75 -1.96
CA TRP A 257 3.92 0.64 -3.11
C TRP A 257 4.32 -0.55 -3.97
N PHE A 258 3.32 -1.26 -4.49
CA PHE A 258 3.48 -2.37 -5.41
C PHE A 258 2.65 -2.10 -6.65
N ALA A 259 3.27 -2.21 -7.82
CA ALA A 259 2.61 -2.06 -9.10
C ALA A 259 2.84 -3.30 -9.96
N ASN A 260 1.83 -3.63 -10.78
CA ASN A 260 1.91 -4.76 -11.70
C ASN A 260 1.36 -4.39 -13.07
N PHE A 261 2.16 -4.58 -14.10
CA PHE A 261 1.82 -4.21 -15.47
C PHE A 261 1.96 -5.37 -16.46
N HIS A 262 1.23 -5.28 -17.57
CA HIS A 262 1.42 -6.14 -18.72
C HIS A 262 1.31 -5.30 -20.00
N ASN A 263 2.45 -5.03 -20.63
CA ASN A 263 2.48 -4.19 -21.83
C ASN A 263 2.24 -5.01 -23.09
N PRO A 264 1.64 -4.43 -24.14
CA PRO A 264 1.15 -5.22 -25.27
C PRO A 264 2.28 -5.89 -26.07
N ALA A 265 2.13 -7.20 -26.29
CA ALA A 265 3.01 -7.99 -27.13
C ALA A 265 2.90 -7.63 -28.63
N ASP A 266 3.94 -8.02 -29.38
CA ASP A 266 3.86 -8.10 -30.84
C ASP A 266 3.44 -9.52 -31.23
N THR A 267 2.26 -9.66 -31.84
CA THR A 267 1.78 -10.97 -32.33
C THR A 267 1.16 -10.79 -33.71
N PRO A 268 1.02 -11.88 -34.52
CA PRO A 268 0.37 -11.79 -35.82
C PRO A 268 -1.04 -11.18 -35.79
N SER A 269 -1.79 -11.39 -34.69
CA SER A 269 -3.15 -10.85 -34.53
C SER A 269 -3.19 -9.43 -33.96
N LEU A 270 -2.18 -9.00 -33.21
CA LEU A 270 -2.13 -7.67 -32.58
C LEU A 270 -1.27 -6.65 -33.35
N GLY A 271 -0.46 -7.10 -34.31
CA GLY A 271 0.46 -6.25 -35.05
C GLY A 271 1.62 -5.73 -34.21
N ASN A 272 2.23 -4.63 -34.66
CA ASN A 272 3.32 -3.95 -33.96
C ASN A 272 2.76 -2.98 -32.92
N ASN A 273 3.05 -3.25 -31.64
CA ASN A 273 2.60 -2.48 -30.49
C ASN A 273 3.73 -1.67 -29.83
N GLY A 274 4.89 -1.52 -30.48
CA GLY A 274 6.04 -0.79 -29.92
C GLY A 274 5.71 0.66 -29.52
N ARG A 275 4.81 1.33 -30.25
CA ARG A 275 4.30 2.67 -29.85
C ARG A 275 3.56 2.63 -28.52
N TRP A 276 2.71 1.63 -28.30
CA TRP A 276 1.89 1.53 -27.09
C TRP A 276 2.71 1.09 -25.90
N ARG A 277 3.69 0.19 -26.09
CA ARG A 277 4.69 -0.10 -25.06
C ARG A 277 5.47 1.16 -24.68
N ALA A 278 5.86 1.97 -25.68
CA ALA A 278 6.58 3.20 -25.43
C ALA A 278 5.78 4.24 -24.63
N GLU A 279 4.48 4.37 -24.92
CA GLU A 279 3.58 5.26 -24.20
C GLU A 279 3.26 4.74 -22.79
N GLY A 280 2.98 3.44 -22.65
CA GLY A 280 2.72 2.77 -21.38
C GLY A 280 3.89 2.92 -20.41
N ALA A 281 5.09 2.54 -20.84
CA ALA A 281 6.30 2.67 -20.02
C ALA A 281 6.58 4.11 -19.58
N ALA A 282 6.28 5.11 -20.42
CA ALA A 282 6.43 6.52 -20.03
C ALA A 282 5.43 6.93 -18.94
N LEU A 283 4.17 6.48 -19.04
CA LEU A 283 3.15 6.72 -18.02
C LEU A 283 3.48 6.00 -16.71
N GLU A 284 3.89 4.74 -16.78
CA GLU A 284 4.26 3.90 -15.64
C GLU A 284 5.43 4.52 -14.85
N VAL A 285 6.54 4.82 -15.54
CA VAL A 285 7.73 5.41 -14.91
C VAL A 285 7.42 6.78 -14.31
N ALA A 286 6.69 7.63 -15.04
CA ALA A 286 6.34 8.96 -14.53
C ALA A 286 5.43 8.90 -13.30
N HIS A 287 4.38 8.08 -13.35
CA HIS A 287 3.44 7.89 -12.23
C HIS A 287 4.15 7.35 -10.99
N LEU A 288 4.94 6.30 -11.14
CA LEU A 288 5.60 5.65 -10.00
C LEU A 288 6.74 6.49 -9.44
N THR A 289 7.44 7.27 -10.26
CA THR A 289 8.42 8.25 -9.78
C THR A 289 7.75 9.35 -8.97
N ALA A 290 6.61 9.87 -9.44
CA ALA A 290 5.84 10.87 -8.70
C ALA A 290 5.32 10.30 -7.38
N LEU A 291 4.74 9.09 -7.41
CA LEU A 291 4.23 8.41 -6.23
C LEU A 291 5.32 8.17 -5.18
N HIS A 292 6.50 7.74 -5.60
CA HIS A 292 7.67 7.60 -4.70
C HIS A 292 8.07 8.93 -4.06
N ALA A 293 8.12 10.01 -4.85
CA ALA A 293 8.56 11.32 -4.39
C ALA A 293 7.53 12.02 -3.48
N GLU A 294 6.24 11.81 -3.73
CA GLU A 294 5.14 12.44 -2.99
C GLU A 294 4.91 11.77 -1.63
N ASP A 295 4.92 10.43 -1.60
CA ASP A 295 4.61 9.68 -0.38
C ASP A 295 5.86 9.36 0.47
N GLY A 296 7.03 9.31 -0.17
CA GLY A 296 8.28 8.90 0.47
C GLY A 296 8.38 7.40 0.76
N TYR A 297 7.44 6.58 0.27
CA TYR A 297 7.52 5.11 0.39
C TYR A 297 8.27 4.50 -0.80
N PRO A 298 9.06 3.43 -0.59
CA PRO A 298 9.64 2.67 -1.70
C PRO A 298 8.56 2.09 -2.62
N VAL A 299 8.88 1.96 -3.90
CA VAL A 299 8.01 1.40 -4.94
C VAL A 299 8.66 0.16 -5.52
N ILE A 300 7.88 -0.92 -5.64
CA ILE A 300 8.28 -2.16 -6.29
C ILE A 300 7.35 -2.41 -7.48
N VAL A 301 7.93 -2.74 -8.62
CA VAL A 301 7.23 -2.91 -9.88
C VAL A 301 7.48 -4.33 -10.37
N THR A 302 6.40 -4.99 -10.77
CA THR A 302 6.39 -6.31 -11.39
C THR A 302 5.70 -6.20 -12.73
N GLY A 303 5.98 -7.10 -13.66
CA GLY A 303 5.23 -7.13 -14.91
C GLY A 303 5.87 -7.95 -16.01
N ASP A 304 5.03 -8.31 -16.98
CA ASP A 304 5.45 -8.74 -18.31
C ASP A 304 5.40 -7.51 -19.24
N PHE A 305 6.56 -6.95 -19.55
CA PHE A 305 6.61 -5.71 -20.32
C PHE A 305 6.67 -5.96 -21.83
N ASN A 306 6.77 -7.22 -22.28
CA ASN A 306 7.03 -7.56 -23.68
C ASN A 306 8.25 -6.82 -24.28
N GLU A 307 9.18 -6.37 -23.43
CA GLU A 307 10.38 -5.61 -23.76
C GLU A 307 11.55 -6.08 -22.91
N ARG A 308 12.77 -5.93 -23.45
CA ARG A 308 14.02 -6.31 -22.77
C ARG A 308 14.83 -5.04 -22.42
N SER A 309 15.76 -4.66 -23.29
CA SER A 309 16.66 -3.53 -23.07
C SER A 309 15.91 -2.20 -22.89
N GLU A 310 14.87 -1.98 -23.67
CA GLU A 310 14.17 -0.71 -23.77
C GLU A 310 13.44 -0.37 -22.47
N ILE A 311 12.70 -1.33 -21.91
CA ILE A 311 11.99 -1.13 -20.65
C ILE A 311 12.95 -0.97 -19.48
N PHE A 312 14.02 -1.77 -19.46
CA PHE A 312 15.10 -1.63 -18.49
C PHE A 312 15.65 -0.20 -18.51
N CYS A 313 16.06 0.29 -19.68
CA CYS A 313 16.64 1.63 -19.81
C CYS A 313 15.66 2.73 -19.37
N ARG A 314 14.37 2.58 -19.65
CA ARG A 314 13.36 3.58 -19.28
C ARG A 314 13.20 3.68 -17.76
N PHE A 315 13.09 2.55 -17.07
CA PHE A 315 12.97 2.54 -15.62
C PHE A 315 14.23 3.05 -14.94
N THR A 316 15.41 2.63 -15.41
CA THR A 316 16.68 2.91 -14.70
C THR A 316 17.32 4.25 -15.08
N ALA A 317 16.96 4.87 -16.21
CA ALA A 317 17.57 6.11 -16.70
C ALA A 317 17.53 7.28 -15.69
N GLY A 318 16.44 7.38 -14.92
CA GLY A 318 16.26 8.46 -13.93
C GLY A 318 17.07 8.27 -12.64
N GLY A 319 17.70 7.10 -12.44
CA GLY A 319 18.39 6.75 -11.20
C GLY A 319 17.49 6.51 -9.99
N VAL A 320 16.16 6.61 -10.16
CA VAL A 320 15.17 6.32 -9.12
C VAL A 320 14.98 4.81 -8.97
N PHE A 321 14.92 4.07 -10.07
CA PHE A 321 14.71 2.62 -10.05
C PHE A 321 15.97 1.84 -10.41
N SER A 322 16.08 0.66 -9.81
CA SER A 322 17.03 -0.41 -10.15
C SER A 322 16.26 -1.68 -10.53
N ALA A 323 16.84 -2.54 -11.35
CA ALA A 323 16.26 -3.85 -11.67
C ALA A 323 16.84 -4.92 -10.75
N ALA A 324 16.00 -5.87 -10.31
CA ALA A 324 16.45 -7.01 -9.52
C ALA A 324 17.46 -7.89 -10.27
N ALA A 325 17.38 -7.91 -11.61
CA ALA A 325 18.31 -8.60 -12.49
C ALA A 325 19.71 -7.93 -12.58
N GLY A 326 19.91 -6.80 -11.89
CA GLY A 326 21.12 -5.99 -11.99
C GLY A 326 21.17 -5.11 -13.23
N GLY A 327 22.38 -4.71 -13.65
CA GLY A 327 22.60 -3.71 -14.70
C GLY A 327 22.89 -2.32 -14.10
N SER A 328 23.01 -1.31 -14.96
CA SER A 328 23.27 0.06 -14.53
C SER A 328 22.03 0.81 -14.05
N THR A 329 22.27 1.87 -13.29
CA THR A 329 21.28 2.88 -12.89
C THR A 329 21.80 4.28 -13.22
N GLY A 330 20.92 5.17 -13.66
CA GLY A 330 21.27 6.55 -14.03
C GLY A 330 21.52 6.75 -15.53
N ALA A 331 22.31 7.78 -15.88
CA ALA A 331 22.37 8.28 -17.26
C ALA A 331 22.95 7.30 -18.30
N ALA A 332 23.83 6.39 -17.88
CA ALA A 332 24.35 5.36 -18.77
C ALA A 332 23.47 4.11 -18.67
N CYS A 333 22.84 3.69 -19.77
CA CYS A 333 22.07 2.44 -19.81
C CYS A 333 22.96 1.26 -20.23
N ALA A 334 23.12 0.29 -19.33
CA ALA A 334 23.78 -0.99 -19.53
C ALA A 334 22.90 -2.09 -18.90
N PRO A 335 21.98 -2.69 -19.69
CA PRO A 335 21.14 -3.78 -19.22
C PRO A 335 21.96 -5.02 -18.84
N PRO A 336 21.44 -5.88 -17.95
CA PRO A 336 22.07 -7.15 -17.64
C PRO A 336 22.03 -8.10 -18.86
N PRO A 337 22.91 -9.12 -18.93
CA PRO A 337 22.82 -10.16 -19.96
C PRO A 337 21.61 -11.07 -19.74
N SER A 338 21.17 -11.77 -20.79
CA SER A 338 20.11 -12.80 -20.73
C SER A 338 18.76 -12.31 -20.16
N MET A 339 18.29 -11.17 -20.66
CA MET A 339 17.06 -10.52 -20.20
C MET A 339 15.79 -11.29 -20.56
N GLN A 340 14.91 -11.38 -19.58
CA GLN A 340 13.51 -11.78 -19.76
C GLN A 340 12.67 -10.58 -20.25
N VAL A 341 11.44 -10.84 -20.66
CA VAL A 341 10.44 -9.78 -20.86
C VAL A 341 9.69 -9.45 -19.57
N ASP A 342 9.78 -10.35 -18.59
CA ASP A 342 9.26 -10.19 -17.25
C ASP A 342 10.31 -9.53 -16.33
N TRP A 343 9.93 -8.43 -15.67
CA TRP A 343 10.85 -7.62 -14.88
C TRP A 343 10.36 -7.39 -13.44
N ILE A 344 11.34 -7.22 -12.55
CA ILE A 344 11.14 -6.68 -11.20
C ILE A 344 12.02 -5.44 -11.06
N PHE A 345 11.41 -4.29 -10.80
CA PHE A 345 12.10 -3.04 -10.49
C PHE A 345 11.80 -2.60 -9.06
N GLY A 346 12.72 -1.84 -8.47
CA GLY A 346 12.58 -1.26 -7.14
C GLY A 346 13.14 0.15 -7.11
N SER A 347 12.44 1.09 -6.50
CA SER A 347 12.94 2.46 -6.31
C SER A 347 14.08 2.49 -5.29
N THR A 348 14.70 3.65 -5.10
CA THR A 348 15.53 3.92 -3.92
C THR A 348 14.79 3.50 -2.64
N GLY A 349 15.52 2.92 -1.69
CA GLY A 349 14.95 2.27 -0.50
C GLY A 349 14.55 0.80 -0.69
N VAL A 350 14.76 0.21 -1.87
CA VAL A 350 14.66 -1.23 -2.13
C VAL A 350 16.03 -1.79 -2.51
N ALA A 351 16.50 -2.79 -1.77
CA ALA A 351 17.66 -3.60 -2.14
C ALA A 351 17.20 -4.98 -2.61
N PHE A 352 17.78 -5.48 -3.70
CA PHE A 352 17.51 -6.82 -4.20
C PHE A 352 18.68 -7.77 -3.97
N ASP A 353 18.36 -9.02 -3.67
CA ASP A 353 19.27 -10.16 -3.69
C ASP A 353 18.54 -11.41 -4.20
N GLY A 354 19.27 -12.49 -4.49
CA GLY A 354 18.68 -13.79 -4.82
C GLY A 354 17.80 -13.76 -6.07
N TYR A 355 18.14 -12.93 -7.07
CA TYR A 355 17.44 -12.92 -8.36
C TYR A 355 17.49 -14.29 -9.02
N ALA A 356 16.33 -14.78 -9.45
CA ALA A 356 16.20 -16.06 -10.13
C ALA A 356 15.10 -16.04 -11.20
N VAL A 357 15.39 -16.72 -12.30
CA VAL A 357 14.41 -17.08 -13.33
C VAL A 357 14.06 -18.54 -13.11
N THR A 358 12.84 -18.78 -12.64
CA THR A 358 12.39 -20.11 -12.20
C THR A 358 11.55 -20.75 -13.29
N ASP A 359 12.01 -21.89 -13.82
CA ASP A 359 11.22 -22.69 -14.76
C ASP A 359 9.93 -23.17 -14.09
N THR A 360 8.81 -23.00 -14.79
CA THR A 360 7.46 -23.35 -14.32
C THR A 360 6.94 -24.61 -15.00
N GLY A 361 7.75 -25.23 -15.86
CA GLY A 361 7.40 -26.45 -16.59
C GLY A 361 6.22 -26.21 -17.52
N ARG A 362 5.09 -26.86 -17.23
CA ARG A 362 3.84 -26.73 -18.03
C ARG A 362 2.79 -25.83 -17.37
N ALA A 363 3.13 -25.10 -16.31
CA ALA A 363 2.21 -24.17 -15.67
C ALA A 363 1.94 -22.93 -16.55
N SER A 364 2.99 -22.43 -17.19
CA SER A 364 2.96 -21.28 -18.08
C SER A 364 4.03 -21.43 -19.16
N ASP A 365 3.92 -20.67 -20.24
CA ASP A 365 4.99 -20.47 -21.21
C ASP A 365 6.01 -19.40 -20.77
N HIS A 366 5.76 -18.75 -19.64
CA HIS A 366 6.71 -17.87 -18.97
C HIS A 366 7.35 -18.58 -17.77
N ALA A 367 8.64 -18.32 -17.57
CA ALA A 367 9.29 -18.57 -16.30
C ALA A 367 8.78 -17.56 -15.26
N MET A 368 8.76 -17.94 -13.98
CA MET A 368 8.52 -16.98 -12.90
C MET A 368 9.83 -16.27 -12.56
N VAL A 369 9.85 -14.95 -12.69
CA VAL A 369 10.99 -14.14 -12.24
C VAL A 369 10.76 -13.74 -10.79
N GLN A 370 11.77 -13.91 -9.94
CA GLN A 370 11.69 -13.60 -8.52
C GLN A 370 12.98 -13.00 -7.98
N ALA A 371 12.87 -12.30 -6.86
CA ALA A 371 13.99 -11.82 -6.07
C ALA A 371 13.61 -11.71 -4.59
N GLN A 372 14.60 -11.73 -3.71
CA GLN A 372 14.45 -11.22 -2.36
C GLN A 372 14.55 -9.69 -2.41
N ALA A 373 13.54 -9.01 -1.88
CA ALA A 373 13.52 -7.57 -1.69
C ALA A 373 13.70 -7.24 -0.21
N THR A 374 14.58 -6.29 0.09
CA THR A 374 14.70 -5.70 1.42
C THR A 374 14.36 -4.22 1.32
N LEU A 375 13.31 -3.80 2.02
CA LEU A 375 13.07 -2.38 2.22
C LEU A 375 14.15 -1.88 3.19
N THR A 376 14.86 -0.82 2.84
CA THR A 376 15.88 -0.15 3.69
C THR A 376 15.53 1.32 3.85
N GLU A 377 16.03 2.01 4.88
CA GLU A 377 15.86 3.47 4.94
C GLU A 377 16.27 4.09 3.59
N ALA A 378 15.42 5.01 3.09
CA ALA A 378 15.76 5.77 1.89
C ALA A 378 16.98 6.63 2.22
N GLN A 379 18.06 6.46 1.45
CA GLN A 379 19.31 7.21 1.61
C GLN A 379 19.18 8.64 1.10
#